data_AF-A0A1F9U105-F1
#
_entry.id   AF-A0A1F9U105-F1
#
_cell.length_a   1.000
_cell.length_b   1.000
_cell.length_c   1.000
_cell.angle_alpha   90.00
_cell.angle_beta   90.00
_cell.angle_gamma   90.00
#
_symmetry.space_group_name_H-M   'P 1'
#
loop_
_entity.id
_entity.type
_entity.pdbx_description
1 polymer ?
#
loop_
_entity_poly.entity_id
_entity_poly.type
_entity_poly.pdbx_seq_one_letter_code
_entity_poly.pdbx_strand_id
1 'polypeptide(L)'
;MKFVFHMPFSVAPEEALSEIPKNITRDPSKTYLAQPEAVEALIRLCSTASRDGVGIVVISSHRTHDFQKNYFEDAERRHGRGRGKLWVAPAGFSEHHTGYVFDLADKNHPATDDEPAFESTPASAWLKINAGNFGFELSFPPKNWQGVSYEPWHWRFTGSPEARTVFHPPMIEKTSAVIKSMMKAFGLLCALAVLLARPAFAELVTFKTSDGITLEGDFIKPAPGKVTLILLHGYLSNRPEWEAFAGYCKTRGIGALYFDLRGHGKSQGGTQDFSKMSDDLARAADFLVTQHKIPRQRIGVGGASIGANIAFRAFAADKKLALAILLSPGLNYQGLSTEDLAGSIAERPVLLAASSGDRYAFHTVGVLERAAKSRANLAVIRQKSSPAHGVQMFQRASPQAPSELEKRIVGWIEKHAK
;
A
#
# COMPACT_ATOMS: atom_id res chain seq x y z
N MET A 1 3.71 9.15 -18.75
CA MET A 1 3.47 10.09 -17.64
C MET A 1 3.86 9.38 -16.35
N LYS A 2 4.84 9.88 -15.59
CA LYS A 2 5.28 9.26 -14.32
C LYS A 2 4.20 9.53 -13.26
N PHE A 3 3.63 8.49 -12.66
CA PHE A 3 2.61 8.63 -11.61
C PHE A 3 3.32 8.92 -10.28
N VAL A 4 2.81 9.89 -9.53
CA VAL A 4 3.38 10.34 -8.25
C VAL A 4 2.28 10.39 -7.22
N PHE A 5 2.54 9.85 -6.04
CA PHE A 5 1.66 9.76 -4.90
C PHE A 5 2.34 10.43 -3.69
N HIS A 6 1.79 11.55 -3.24
CA HIS A 6 2.25 12.23 -2.04
C HIS A 6 1.36 11.82 -0.86
N MET A 7 1.97 11.48 0.27
CA MET A 7 1.26 11.17 1.51
C MET A 7 0.77 12.46 2.18
N PRO A 8 -0.44 12.47 2.78
CA PRO A 8 -0.87 13.63 3.55
C PRO A 8 -0.11 13.71 4.88
N PHE A 9 0.28 14.92 5.27
CA PHE A 9 0.96 15.18 6.54
C PHE A 9 0.33 16.38 7.26
N SER A 10 0.14 16.26 8.57
CA SER A 10 -0.28 17.37 9.43
C SER A 10 0.86 18.39 9.56
N VAL A 11 0.49 19.67 9.58
CA VAL A 11 1.43 20.77 9.83
C VAL A 11 1.70 20.87 11.33
N ALA A 12 2.98 20.84 11.70
CA ALA A 12 3.39 21.05 13.08
C ALA A 12 3.20 22.53 13.46
N PRO A 13 2.65 22.81 14.65
CA PRO A 13 2.52 24.18 15.14
C PRO A 13 3.92 24.76 15.38
N GLU A 14 4.20 25.95 14.85
CA GLU A 14 5.54 26.56 14.90
C GLU A 14 6.02 26.81 16.33
N GLU A 15 5.10 27.08 17.26
CA GLU A 15 5.38 27.25 18.68
C GLU A 15 5.86 25.97 19.39
N ALA A 16 5.63 24.79 18.80
CA ALA A 16 6.13 23.52 19.31
C ALA A 16 7.51 23.14 18.71
N LEU A 17 8.00 23.92 17.75
CA LEU A 17 9.26 23.66 17.07
C LEU A 17 10.40 24.44 17.73
N SER A 18 11.60 23.88 17.63
CA SER A 18 12.83 24.54 18.04
C SER A 18 13.59 25.08 16.84
N GLU A 19 14.28 26.19 17.06
CA GLU A 19 15.17 26.75 16.07
C GLU A 19 16.42 25.88 15.88
N ILE A 20 16.75 25.59 14.63
CA ILE A 20 17.99 24.91 14.26
C ILE A 20 19.17 25.90 14.43
N PRO A 21 20.26 25.51 15.10
CA PRO A 21 21.40 26.41 15.32
C PRO A 21 21.98 26.98 14.02
N LYS A 22 22.18 28.31 13.98
CA LYS A 22 22.64 29.03 12.78
C LYS A 22 23.99 28.54 12.23
N ASN A 23 24.84 27.94 13.06
CA ASN A 23 26.14 27.43 12.66
C ASN A 23 26.07 26.13 11.84
N ILE A 24 24.90 25.48 11.77
CA ILE A 24 24.65 24.29 10.95
C ILE A 24 23.63 24.55 9.83
N THR A 25 23.29 25.82 9.55
CA THR A 25 22.41 26.20 8.44
C THR A 25 23.23 26.83 7.31
N ARG A 26 22.74 26.70 6.07
CA ARG A 26 23.36 27.36 4.90
C ARG A 26 23.22 28.88 4.97
N ASP A 27 22.05 29.35 5.39
CA ASP A 27 21.73 30.77 5.52
C ASP A 27 21.48 31.11 7.00
N PRO A 28 22.45 31.70 7.71
CA PRO A 28 22.29 32.03 9.12
C PRO A 28 21.32 33.18 9.36
N SER A 29 20.90 33.93 8.32
CA SER A 29 19.90 35.00 8.44
C SER A 29 18.47 34.47 8.54
N LYS A 30 18.23 33.24 8.07
CA LYS A 30 16.91 32.59 8.11
C LYS A 30 16.72 31.79 9.38
N THR A 31 15.49 31.78 9.87
CA THR A 31 15.08 30.87 10.95
C THR A 31 14.58 29.57 10.34
N TYR A 32 15.16 28.47 10.79
CA TYR A 32 14.76 27.12 10.43
C TYR A 32 14.20 26.45 11.66
N LEU A 33 12.98 25.94 11.55
CA LEU A 33 12.29 25.28 12.65
C LEU A 33 12.20 23.77 12.39
N ALA A 34 12.27 22.98 13.45
CA ALA A 34 12.05 21.55 13.42
C ALA A 34 11.69 21.01 14.82
N GLN A 35 11.24 19.77 14.88
CA GLN A 35 10.89 19.11 16.13
C GLN A 35 12.12 19.03 17.04
N PRO A 36 12.02 19.37 18.34
CA PRO A 36 13.18 19.48 19.23
C PRO A 36 14.09 18.25 19.21
N GLU A 37 13.51 17.05 19.28
CA GLU A 37 14.26 15.79 19.22
C GLU A 37 15.01 15.56 17.91
N ALA A 38 14.44 16.03 16.79
CA ALA A 38 15.06 15.96 15.49
C ALA A 38 16.19 17.00 15.36
N VAL A 39 16.05 18.18 15.97
CA VAL A 39 17.11 19.19 16.07
C VAL A 39 18.30 18.63 16.85
N GLU A 40 18.06 17.99 18.00
CA GLU A 40 19.11 17.36 18.79
C GLU A 40 19.85 16.26 18.01
N ALA A 41 19.10 15.38 17.32
CA ALA A 41 19.68 14.34 16.48
C ALA A 41 20.51 14.93 15.34
N LEU A 42 20.03 16.00 14.72
CA LEU A 42 20.71 16.71 13.65
C LEU A 42 22.00 17.37 14.11
N ILE A 43 22.01 17.99 15.30
CA ILE A 43 23.23 18.56 15.91
C ILE A 43 24.28 17.46 16.10
N ARG A 44 23.89 16.29 16.62
CA ARG A 44 24.81 15.15 16.79
C ARG A 44 25.33 14.63 15.44
N LEU A 45 24.46 14.55 14.43
CA LEU A 45 24.82 14.16 13.07
C LEU A 45 25.87 15.12 12.48
N CYS A 46 25.56 16.42 12.44
CA CYS A 46 26.46 17.44 11.87
C CYS A 46 27.77 17.57 12.66
N SER A 47 27.72 17.44 13.99
CA SER A 47 28.92 17.45 14.83
C SER A 47 29.84 16.25 14.54
N THR A 48 29.27 15.06 14.35
CA THR A 48 30.05 13.86 14.04
C THR A 48 30.64 13.93 12.63
N ALA A 49 29.83 14.31 11.63
CA ALA A 49 30.33 14.53 10.27
C ALA A 49 31.49 15.53 10.25
N SER A 50 31.39 16.64 11.01
CA SER A 50 32.45 17.63 11.12
C SER A 50 33.75 17.07 11.70
N ARG A 51 33.67 16.17 12.70
CA ARG A 51 34.87 15.47 13.24
C ARG A 51 35.50 14.54 12.21
N ASP A 52 34.70 13.99 11.31
CA ASP A 52 35.16 13.18 10.19
C ASP A 52 35.63 14.03 8.99
N GLY A 53 35.70 15.35 9.14
CA GLY A 53 36.13 16.28 8.09
C GLY A 53 35.05 16.61 7.04
N VAL A 54 33.79 16.26 7.30
CA VAL A 54 32.66 16.44 6.38
C VAL A 54 31.71 17.52 6.89
N GLY A 55 31.56 18.61 6.13
CA GLY A 55 30.64 19.69 6.47
C GLY A 55 29.23 19.44 5.94
N ILE A 56 28.26 19.25 6.81
CA ILE A 56 26.82 19.12 6.47
C ILE A 56 26.07 20.35 6.99
N VAL A 57 25.22 20.94 6.16
CA VAL A 57 24.37 22.09 6.52
C VAL A 57 22.91 21.89 6.11
N VAL A 58 21.99 22.56 6.81
CA VAL A 58 20.56 22.56 6.51
C VAL A 58 20.23 23.68 5.52
N ILE A 59 19.52 23.34 4.44
CA ILE A 59 19.03 24.30 3.44
C ILE A 59 17.50 24.50 3.50
N SER A 60 16.75 23.50 3.99
CA SER A 60 15.32 23.59 4.29
C SER A 60 14.94 22.70 5.47
N SER A 61 13.91 23.11 6.21
CA SER A 61 13.27 22.33 7.28
C SER A 61 11.75 22.55 7.23
N HIS A 62 11.08 22.72 8.37
CA HIS A 62 9.64 22.94 8.47
C HIS A 62 9.10 23.98 7.46
N ARG A 63 7.98 23.62 6.82
CA ARG A 63 7.24 24.50 5.90
C ARG A 63 5.79 24.61 6.32
N THR A 64 5.31 25.84 6.42
CA THR A 64 3.88 26.11 6.59
C THR A 64 3.10 25.75 5.33
N HIS A 65 1.78 25.59 5.47
CA HIS A 65 0.91 25.29 4.34
C HIS A 65 1.00 26.36 3.23
N ASP A 66 1.03 27.65 3.61
CA ASP A 66 1.11 28.76 2.66
C ASP A 66 2.46 28.81 1.95
N PHE A 67 3.55 28.55 2.68
CA PHE A 67 4.87 28.42 2.08
C PHE A 67 4.88 27.28 1.05
N GLN A 68 4.39 26.10 1.43
CA GLN A 68 4.37 24.93 0.55
C GLN A 68 3.49 25.14 -0.68
N LYS A 69 2.38 25.86 -0.54
CA LYS A 69 1.51 26.23 -1.67
C LYS A 69 2.28 27.09 -2.69
N ASN A 70 2.92 28.16 -2.23
CA ASN A 70 3.71 29.03 -3.09
C ASN A 70 4.88 28.29 -3.75
N TYR A 71 5.53 27.38 -3.00
CA TYR A 71 6.63 26.55 -3.50
C TYR A 71 6.17 25.58 -4.59
N PHE A 72 4.99 24.98 -4.42
CA PHE A 72 4.37 24.10 -5.42
C PHE A 72 3.95 24.86 -6.68
N GLU A 73 3.34 26.03 -6.54
CA GLU A 73 2.97 26.89 -7.69
C GLU A 73 4.22 27.31 -8.49
N ASP A 74 5.33 27.59 -7.82
CA ASP A 74 6.59 27.88 -8.47
C ASP A 74 7.16 26.68 -9.23
N ALA A 75 7.12 25.49 -8.63
CA ALA A 75 7.54 24.25 -9.29
C ALA A 75 6.69 23.95 -10.54
N GLU A 76 5.39 24.21 -10.50
CA GLU A 76 4.50 24.09 -11.66
C GLU A 76 4.85 25.09 -12.77
N ARG A 77 5.26 26.32 -12.42
CA ARG A 77 5.77 27.30 -13.41
C ARG A 77 7.08 26.84 -14.04
N ARG A 78 8.03 26.34 -13.25
CA ARG A 78 9.35 25.90 -13.73
C ARG A 78 9.32 24.63 -14.57
N HIS A 79 8.50 23.66 -14.18
CA HIS A 79 8.51 22.32 -14.79
C HIS A 79 7.33 22.04 -15.73
N GLY A 80 6.35 22.93 -15.76
CA GLY A 80 5.13 22.82 -16.54
C GLY A 80 3.98 22.17 -15.76
N ARG A 81 2.75 22.50 -16.17
CA ARG A 81 1.52 22.09 -15.49
C ARG A 81 1.43 20.57 -15.32
N GLY A 82 1.26 20.11 -14.09
CA GLY A 82 1.17 18.72 -13.67
C GLY A 82 2.52 18.00 -13.51
N ARG A 83 3.65 18.68 -13.74
CA ARG A 83 5.00 18.13 -13.60
C ARG A 83 5.73 18.64 -12.35
N GLY A 84 5.28 19.72 -11.72
CA GLY A 84 5.83 20.22 -10.44
C GLY A 84 5.72 19.17 -9.35
N LYS A 85 4.62 18.38 -9.34
CA LYS A 85 4.41 17.25 -8.42
C LYS A 85 5.45 16.13 -8.48
N LEU A 86 6.31 16.09 -9.50
CA LEU A 86 7.40 15.13 -9.57
C LEU A 86 8.50 15.43 -8.55
N TRP A 87 8.60 16.68 -8.09
CA TRP A 87 9.70 17.18 -7.25
C TRP A 87 9.18 17.91 -6.02
N VAL A 88 7.97 18.47 -6.08
CA VAL A 88 7.41 19.26 -4.99
C VAL A 88 6.03 18.75 -4.63
N ALA A 89 5.83 18.38 -3.37
CA ALA A 89 4.52 17.98 -2.89
C ALA A 89 3.54 19.18 -2.86
N PRO A 90 2.25 18.99 -3.18
CA PRO A 90 1.24 19.99 -2.89
C PRO A 90 1.15 20.32 -1.39
N ALA A 91 0.60 21.48 -1.05
CA ALA A 91 0.33 21.85 0.35
C ALA A 91 -0.58 20.81 1.03
N GLY A 92 -0.28 20.47 2.28
CA GLY A 92 -0.89 19.34 3.01
C GLY A 92 -0.31 17.95 2.69
N PHE A 93 0.63 17.83 1.74
CA PHE A 93 1.23 16.55 1.34
C PHE A 93 2.77 16.50 1.40
N SER A 94 3.40 17.54 1.95
CA SER A 94 4.85 17.62 2.10
C SER A 94 5.30 17.05 3.44
N GLU A 95 6.36 16.23 3.46
CA GLU A 95 6.94 15.72 4.72
C GLU A 95 7.48 16.85 5.58
N HIS A 96 7.89 17.97 4.97
CA HIS A 96 8.33 19.19 5.66
C HIS A 96 7.26 19.80 6.57
N HIS A 97 5.97 19.49 6.40
CA HIS A 97 4.94 19.94 7.34
C HIS A 97 5.12 19.35 8.75
N THR A 98 5.73 18.17 8.86
CA THR A 98 5.83 17.42 10.12
C THR A 98 6.83 18.02 11.12
N GLY A 99 7.78 18.83 10.63
CA GLY A 99 8.93 19.30 11.38
C GLY A 99 10.00 18.24 11.64
N TYR A 100 9.87 17.02 11.10
CA TYR A 100 10.86 15.94 11.25
C TYR A 100 11.79 15.78 10.04
N VAL A 101 11.68 16.64 9.03
CA VAL A 101 12.38 16.49 7.75
C VAL A 101 13.30 17.66 7.46
N PHE A 102 14.44 17.36 6.85
CA PHE A 102 15.48 18.31 6.52
C PHE A 102 15.98 18.06 5.10
N ASP A 103 16.13 19.15 4.35
CA ASP A 103 16.95 19.14 3.14
C ASP A 103 18.38 19.49 3.58
N LEU A 104 19.30 18.53 3.42
CA LEU A 104 20.69 18.61 3.84
C LEU A 104 21.62 18.78 2.63
N ALA A 105 22.69 19.56 2.80
CA ALA A 105 23.64 19.87 1.75
C ALA A 105 25.10 19.82 2.21
N ASP A 106 26.02 19.80 1.25
CA ASP A 106 27.46 19.82 1.50
C ASP A 106 27.93 21.26 1.70
N LYS A 107 28.49 21.57 2.87
CA LYS A 107 28.94 22.93 3.22
C LYS A 107 29.88 23.52 2.17
N ASN A 108 30.75 22.71 1.58
CA ASN A 108 31.79 23.15 0.66
C ASN A 108 31.37 23.11 -0.82
N HIS A 109 30.20 22.54 -1.13
CA HIS A 109 29.68 22.42 -2.50
C HIS A 109 28.29 23.05 -2.66
N PRO A 110 28.12 24.36 -2.43
CA PRO A 110 26.82 25.04 -2.46
C PRO A 110 26.13 24.99 -3.83
N ALA A 111 26.87 24.77 -4.91
CA ALA A 111 26.31 24.58 -6.26
C ALA A 111 25.50 23.29 -6.41
N THR A 112 25.48 22.43 -5.39
CA THR A 112 24.74 21.17 -5.37
C THR A 112 23.51 21.19 -4.46
N ASP A 113 23.22 22.32 -3.82
CA ASP A 113 22.05 22.47 -2.93
C ASP A 113 20.75 22.22 -3.71
N ASP A 114 19.88 21.32 -3.21
CA ASP A 114 18.58 20.91 -3.83
C ASP A 114 18.72 20.34 -5.27
N GLU A 115 19.89 19.79 -5.61
CA GLU A 115 20.19 19.26 -6.95
C GLU A 115 20.68 17.81 -6.91
N PRO A 116 20.38 16.96 -7.92
CA PRO A 116 20.83 15.56 -7.97
C PRO A 116 22.35 15.40 -7.88
N ALA A 117 23.11 16.43 -8.29
CA ALA A 117 24.57 16.47 -8.17
C ALA A 117 25.06 16.35 -6.72
N PHE A 118 24.24 16.66 -5.72
CA PHE A 118 24.55 16.45 -4.31
C PHE A 118 24.97 15.00 -4.02
N GLU A 119 24.43 14.03 -4.75
CA GLU A 119 24.78 12.60 -4.61
C GLU A 119 26.29 12.31 -4.72
N SER A 120 27.03 13.15 -5.45
CA SER A 120 28.47 12.97 -5.69
C SER A 120 29.36 13.66 -4.65
N THR A 121 28.78 14.30 -3.64
CA THR A 121 29.53 15.07 -2.63
C THR A 121 30.02 14.20 -1.47
N PRO A 122 31.10 14.61 -0.77
CA PRO A 122 31.52 13.98 0.48
C PRO A 122 30.40 13.91 1.53
N ALA A 123 29.58 14.96 1.66
CA ALA A 123 28.44 14.97 2.56
C ALA A 123 27.41 13.87 2.25
N SER A 124 27.02 13.71 0.98
CA SER A 124 26.07 12.66 0.60
C SER A 124 26.62 11.25 0.85
N ALA A 125 27.91 11.02 0.52
CA ALA A 125 28.58 9.76 0.81
C ALA A 125 28.59 9.44 2.31
N TRP A 126 28.89 10.44 3.15
CA TRP A 126 28.88 10.29 4.60
C TRP A 126 27.48 10.00 5.14
N LEU A 127 26.45 10.72 4.67
CA LEU A 127 25.05 10.52 5.09
C LEU A 127 24.56 9.10 4.78
N LYS A 128 24.83 8.59 3.57
CA LYS A 128 24.42 7.23 3.16
C LYS A 128 24.96 6.14 4.09
N ILE A 129 26.12 6.36 4.71
CA ILE A 129 26.76 5.40 5.61
C ILE A 129 26.31 5.63 7.06
N ASN A 130 26.18 6.88 7.50
CA ASN A 130 26.13 7.22 8.92
C ASN A 130 24.78 7.75 9.41
N ALA A 131 23.93 8.32 8.55
CA ALA A 131 22.68 8.98 8.96
C ALA A 131 21.75 8.07 9.78
N GLY A 132 21.71 6.77 9.45
CA GLY A 132 20.94 5.77 10.20
C GLY A 132 21.32 5.66 11.69
N ASN A 133 22.60 5.87 12.03
CA ASN A 133 23.07 5.85 13.42
C ASN A 133 22.52 7.00 14.27
N PHE A 134 22.00 8.04 13.61
CA PHE A 134 21.37 9.20 14.24
C PHE A 134 19.84 9.17 14.12
N GLY A 135 19.27 8.08 13.60
CA GLY A 135 17.84 7.92 13.40
C GLY A 135 17.31 8.64 12.16
N PHE A 136 18.14 8.87 11.15
CA PHE A 136 17.73 9.45 9.88
C PHE A 136 17.69 8.42 8.76
N GLU A 137 16.75 8.58 7.85
CA GLU A 137 16.64 7.79 6.62
C GLU A 137 16.34 8.68 5.43
N LEU A 138 16.74 8.21 4.25
CA LEU A 138 16.50 8.93 3.01
C LEU A 138 15.03 8.77 2.59
N SER A 139 14.33 9.89 2.44
CA SER A 139 12.90 9.88 2.19
C SER A 139 12.52 9.41 0.79
N PHE A 140 13.25 9.88 -0.23
CA PHE A 140 12.93 9.58 -1.64
C PHE A 140 14.11 8.95 -2.35
N PRO A 141 14.49 7.69 -2.04
CA PRO A 141 15.52 6.96 -2.79
C PRO A 141 15.12 6.75 -4.26
N PRO A 142 16.06 6.34 -5.14
CA PRO A 142 15.74 6.02 -6.52
C PRO A 142 14.68 4.92 -6.56
N LYS A 143 13.62 5.13 -7.35
CA LYS A 143 12.48 4.21 -7.49
C LYS A 143 11.67 4.02 -6.18
N ASN A 144 11.60 5.03 -5.32
CA ASN A 144 10.67 5.05 -4.18
C ASN A 144 9.22 4.77 -4.64
N TRP A 145 8.44 4.14 -3.78
CA TRP A 145 7.08 3.66 -4.07
C TRP A 145 6.09 4.80 -4.37
N GLN A 146 6.35 5.99 -3.82
CA GLN A 146 5.58 7.20 -4.07
C GLN A 146 5.75 7.75 -5.49
N GLY A 147 6.78 7.33 -6.22
CA GLY A 147 7.08 7.86 -7.55
C GLY A 147 7.60 9.29 -7.56
N VAL A 148 7.87 9.87 -6.38
CA VAL A 148 8.58 11.15 -6.22
C VAL A 148 9.95 11.02 -6.87
N SER A 149 10.48 12.10 -7.41
CA SER A 149 11.82 12.08 -7.99
C SER A 149 12.86 11.78 -6.92
N TYR A 150 14.04 11.35 -7.37
CA TYR A 150 15.12 11.03 -6.46
C TYR A 150 15.64 12.34 -5.86
N GLU A 151 15.62 12.43 -4.53
CA GLU A 151 16.05 13.62 -3.77
C GLU A 151 17.14 13.20 -2.77
N PRO A 152 18.42 13.11 -3.19
CA PRO A 152 19.53 12.68 -2.32
C PRO A 152 19.73 13.55 -1.06
N TRP A 153 19.17 14.75 -1.06
CA TRP A 153 19.24 15.74 0.01
C TRP A 153 18.08 15.63 1.02
N HIS A 154 17.00 14.90 0.73
CA HIS A 154 15.77 14.90 1.54
C HIS A 154 15.78 13.78 2.59
N TRP A 155 16.05 14.12 3.85
CA TRP A 155 16.21 13.16 4.95
C TRP A 155 15.18 13.39 6.05
N ARG A 156 14.49 12.32 6.45
CA ARG A 156 13.52 12.32 7.55
C ARG A 156 14.13 11.71 8.80
N PHE A 157 13.75 12.23 9.96
CA PHE A 157 14.06 11.65 11.25
C PHE A 157 12.99 10.59 11.62
N THR A 158 13.42 9.38 11.94
CA THR A 158 12.60 8.25 12.43
C THR A 158 13.17 7.64 13.71
N GLY A 159 14.03 8.39 14.41
CA GLY A 159 14.77 7.95 15.60
C GLY A 159 13.91 7.82 16.87
N SER A 160 12.80 8.56 16.98
CA SER A 160 11.84 8.48 18.09
C SER A 160 10.60 7.65 17.73
N PRO A 161 9.85 7.12 18.71
CA PRO A 161 8.54 6.50 18.47
C PRO A 161 7.54 7.43 17.78
N GLU A 162 7.52 8.71 18.14
CA GLU A 162 6.64 9.73 17.60
C GLU A 162 6.96 10.01 16.13
N ALA A 163 8.21 10.31 15.80
CA ALA A 163 8.64 10.55 14.43
C ALA A 163 8.51 9.28 13.57
N ARG A 164 8.84 8.12 14.14
CA ARG A 164 8.58 6.83 13.48
C ARG A 164 7.09 6.63 13.24
N THR A 165 6.20 7.08 14.10
CA THR A 165 4.75 6.98 13.86
C THR A 165 4.27 7.87 12.72
N VAL A 166 4.93 8.99 12.47
CA VAL A 166 4.58 9.89 11.37
C VAL A 166 4.89 9.28 10.01
N PHE A 167 6.05 8.61 9.88
CA PHE A 167 6.51 8.06 8.59
C PHE A 167 6.30 6.55 8.44
N HIS A 168 6.27 5.84 9.55
CA HIS A 168 6.08 4.40 9.70
C HIS A 168 5.05 4.11 10.81
N PRO A 169 3.82 4.65 10.74
CA PRO A 169 2.82 4.52 11.80
C PRO A 169 2.70 3.07 12.29
N PRO A 170 2.99 2.79 13.59
CA PRO A 170 2.69 1.51 14.18
C PRO A 170 1.17 1.35 14.14
N MET A 171 0.72 0.36 13.40
CA MET A 171 -0.68 -0.01 13.33
C MET A 171 -1.11 -0.65 14.66
N ILE A 172 -1.58 0.13 15.66
CA ILE A 172 -2.35 -0.36 16.83
C ILE A 172 -3.26 0.72 17.48
N GLU A 173 -4.50 0.28 17.72
CA GLU A 173 -5.54 0.67 18.69
C GLU A 173 -5.23 1.73 19.78
N LYS A 174 -5.97 2.85 19.75
CA LYS A 174 -6.81 3.34 20.88
C LYS A 174 -7.56 4.64 20.55
N THR A 175 -8.85 4.60 20.80
CA THR A 175 -9.89 5.65 20.75
C THR A 175 -9.59 6.90 21.59
N SER A 176 -9.96 8.10 21.11
CA SER A 176 -10.57 9.15 21.97
C SER A 176 -11.07 10.38 21.19
N ALA A 177 -12.39 10.60 21.29
CA ALA A 177 -13.19 11.85 21.24
C ALA A 177 -12.92 13.00 20.23
N VAL A 178 -11.69 13.34 19.88
CA VAL A 178 -11.39 14.55 19.07
C VAL A 178 -11.75 14.32 17.59
N ILE A 179 -11.53 13.09 17.11
CA ILE A 179 -11.89 12.67 15.76
C ILE A 179 -13.43 12.72 15.54
N LYS A 180 -14.26 12.52 16.58
CA LYS A 180 -15.73 12.68 16.45
C LYS A 180 -16.17 14.11 16.14
N SER A 181 -15.37 15.11 16.51
CA SER A 181 -15.68 16.52 16.22
C SER A 181 -15.14 16.97 14.86
N MET A 182 -13.93 16.52 14.48
CA MET A 182 -13.34 16.84 13.17
C MET A 182 -13.96 16.06 12.00
N MET A 183 -14.57 14.89 12.26
CA MET A 183 -15.33 14.13 11.25
C MET A 183 -16.65 14.79 10.82
N LYS A 184 -17.05 15.93 11.39
CA LYS A 184 -18.26 16.67 10.95
C LYS A 184 -18.01 17.69 9.83
N ALA A 185 -16.76 18.08 9.54
CA ALA A 185 -16.45 19.05 8.48
C ALA A 185 -15.64 18.45 7.31
N PHE A 186 -15.00 17.30 7.49
CA PHE A 186 -14.28 16.58 6.42
C PHE A 186 -15.12 15.46 5.76
N GLY A 187 -16.32 15.24 6.28
CA GLY A 187 -17.31 14.29 5.77
C GLY A 187 -18.08 14.76 4.52
N LEU A 188 -17.55 15.70 3.72
CA LEU A 188 -18.25 16.21 2.53
C LEU A 188 -17.49 16.13 1.20
N LEU A 189 -16.27 15.57 1.15
CA LEU A 189 -15.64 15.22 -0.14
C LEU A 189 -15.04 13.81 -0.22
N CYS A 190 -14.93 13.10 0.89
CA CYS A 190 -14.77 11.64 0.90
C CYS A 190 -16.06 10.89 1.27
N ALA A 191 -17.16 11.63 1.50
CA ALA A 191 -18.52 11.14 1.39
C ALA A 191 -19.19 11.71 0.13
N LEU A 192 -18.64 11.37 -1.03
CA LEU A 192 -19.50 10.81 -2.07
C LEU A 192 -19.29 9.30 -2.14
N ALA A 193 -19.13 8.67 -0.98
CA ALA A 193 -20.07 7.62 -0.69
C ALA A 193 -21.47 8.26 -0.79
N VAL A 194 -22.12 8.06 -1.94
CA VAL A 194 -23.48 7.52 -1.88
C VAL A 194 -23.44 6.57 -0.68
N LEU A 195 -24.38 6.68 0.24
CA LEU A 195 -24.77 5.54 1.04
C LEU A 195 -25.02 4.44 0.00
N LEU A 196 -23.97 3.71 -0.42
CA LEU A 196 -24.08 2.61 -1.33
C LEU A 196 -24.71 1.62 -0.39
N ALA A 197 -26.04 1.70 -0.33
CA ALA A 197 -26.87 0.62 0.07
C ALA A 197 -26.20 -0.59 -0.52
N ARG A 198 -25.88 -1.57 0.36
CA ARG A 198 -25.37 -2.88 -0.06
C ARG A 198 -26.01 -3.19 -1.39
N PRO A 199 -25.24 -3.55 -2.42
CA PRO A 199 -25.83 -3.79 -3.72
C PRO A 199 -27.04 -4.67 -3.52
N ALA A 200 -28.21 -4.27 -4.02
CA ALA A 200 -29.48 -4.96 -3.74
C ALA A 200 -29.48 -6.45 -4.15
N PHE A 201 -28.40 -6.90 -4.79
CA PHE A 201 -28.14 -8.25 -5.25
C PHE A 201 -27.25 -9.11 -4.34
N ALA A 202 -26.70 -8.60 -3.24
CA ALA A 202 -25.87 -9.35 -2.31
C ALA A 202 -26.52 -9.47 -0.93
N GLU A 203 -26.45 -10.67 -0.35
CA GLU A 203 -26.89 -10.99 1.01
C GLU A 203 -25.76 -10.66 1.99
N LEU A 204 -26.06 -9.89 3.06
CA LEU A 204 -25.12 -9.75 4.16
C LEU A 204 -25.05 -11.08 4.92
N VAL A 205 -23.84 -11.60 5.09
CA VAL A 205 -23.59 -12.81 5.85
C VAL A 205 -22.55 -12.55 6.94
N THR A 206 -22.64 -13.33 8.02
CA THR A 206 -21.60 -13.42 9.02
C THR A 206 -21.27 -14.87 9.29
N PHE A 207 -20.02 -15.14 9.64
CA PHE A 207 -19.58 -16.47 10.03
C PHE A 207 -18.49 -16.38 11.09
N LYS A 208 -18.35 -17.45 11.89
CA LYS A 208 -17.36 -17.52 12.96
C LYS A 208 -16.07 -18.16 12.49
N THR A 209 -14.96 -17.63 12.96
CA THR A 209 -13.63 -18.23 12.84
C THR A 209 -13.42 -19.33 13.89
N SER A 210 -12.33 -20.08 13.77
CA SER A 210 -11.99 -21.11 14.76
C SER A 210 -11.69 -20.54 16.15
N ASP A 211 -11.14 -19.33 16.21
CA ASP A 211 -10.88 -18.59 17.45
C ASP A 211 -12.11 -17.78 17.93
N GLY A 212 -13.27 -17.99 17.32
CA GLY A 212 -14.57 -17.53 17.82
C GLY A 212 -14.94 -16.09 17.46
N ILE A 213 -14.11 -15.38 16.69
CA ILE A 213 -14.44 -14.04 16.19
C ILE A 213 -15.42 -14.12 15.02
N THR A 214 -16.18 -13.06 14.82
CA THR A 214 -17.17 -12.95 13.73
C THR A 214 -16.61 -12.15 12.57
N LEU A 215 -16.66 -12.70 11.37
CA LEU A 215 -16.33 -12.01 10.13
C LEU A 215 -17.60 -11.65 9.37
N GLU A 216 -17.62 -10.47 8.73
CA GLU A 216 -18.74 -9.96 7.93
C GLU A 216 -18.39 -9.95 6.44
N GLY A 217 -19.31 -10.44 5.62
CA GLY A 217 -19.16 -10.44 4.17
C GLY A 217 -20.47 -10.24 3.41
N ASP A 218 -20.33 -10.06 2.11
CA ASP A 218 -21.43 -10.00 1.17
C ASP A 218 -21.39 -11.26 0.30
N PHE A 219 -22.54 -11.93 0.19
CA PHE A 219 -22.72 -13.19 -0.52
C PHE A 219 -23.66 -13.04 -1.70
N ILE A 220 -23.24 -13.57 -2.85
CA ILE A 220 -24.01 -13.68 -4.07
C ILE A 220 -24.16 -15.16 -4.37
N LYS A 221 -25.41 -15.64 -4.33
CA LYS A 221 -25.73 -17.04 -4.61
C LYS A 221 -25.38 -17.40 -6.08
N PRO A 222 -24.70 -18.54 -6.32
CA PRO A 222 -24.43 -19.01 -7.68
C PRO A 222 -25.72 -19.48 -8.36
N ALA A 223 -25.73 -19.45 -9.70
CA ALA A 223 -26.72 -20.20 -10.46
C ALA A 223 -26.49 -21.72 -10.29
N PRO A 224 -27.51 -22.58 -10.50
CA PRO A 224 -27.38 -24.02 -10.34
C PRO A 224 -26.17 -24.60 -11.10
N GLY A 225 -25.34 -25.38 -10.39
CA GLY A 225 -24.15 -26.02 -10.94
C GLY A 225 -22.96 -25.08 -11.21
N LYS A 226 -23.07 -23.76 -10.97
CA LYS A 226 -21.95 -22.82 -11.13
C LYS A 226 -21.07 -22.80 -9.87
N VAL A 227 -19.83 -22.34 -10.07
CA VAL A 227 -18.84 -22.13 -9.01
C VAL A 227 -19.18 -20.90 -8.18
N THR A 228 -18.75 -20.90 -6.92
CA THR A 228 -18.74 -19.74 -6.03
C THR A 228 -17.30 -19.37 -5.69
N LEU A 229 -16.95 -18.10 -5.81
CA LEU A 229 -15.62 -17.61 -5.44
C LEU A 229 -15.62 -17.07 -4.01
N ILE A 230 -14.60 -17.37 -3.22
CA ILE A 230 -14.28 -16.61 -2.00
C ILE A 230 -13.17 -15.61 -2.35
N LEU A 231 -13.42 -14.32 -2.19
CA LEU A 231 -12.51 -13.25 -2.61
C LEU A 231 -11.99 -12.45 -1.41
N LEU A 232 -10.68 -12.41 -1.25
CA LEU A 232 -10.00 -11.74 -0.13
C LEU A 232 -9.37 -10.42 -0.57
N HIS A 233 -9.60 -9.37 0.22
CA HIS A 233 -9.07 -8.05 -0.08
C HIS A 233 -7.58 -7.89 0.28
N GLY A 234 -6.95 -6.84 -0.26
CA GLY A 234 -5.57 -6.45 0.09
C GLY A 234 -5.43 -5.89 1.52
N TYR A 235 -4.21 -5.80 2.03
CA TYR A 235 -3.96 -5.27 3.38
C TYR A 235 -4.48 -3.83 3.49
N LEU A 236 -5.08 -3.47 4.62
CA LEU A 236 -5.69 -2.16 4.88
C LEU A 236 -6.84 -1.76 3.94
N SER A 237 -7.31 -2.68 3.11
CA SER A 237 -8.53 -2.52 2.32
C SER A 237 -9.73 -3.13 3.05
N ASN A 238 -10.83 -3.32 2.32
CA ASN A 238 -12.05 -3.96 2.78
C ASN A 238 -12.80 -4.61 1.60
N ARG A 239 -13.86 -5.36 1.91
CA ARG A 239 -14.60 -6.18 0.95
C ARG A 239 -15.21 -5.41 -0.25
N PRO A 240 -15.67 -4.13 -0.17
CA PRO A 240 -16.14 -3.37 -1.34
C PRO A 240 -15.19 -3.34 -2.53
N GLU A 241 -13.88 -3.54 -2.34
CA GLU A 241 -12.93 -3.57 -3.46
C GLU A 241 -13.24 -4.65 -4.52
N TRP A 242 -13.97 -5.70 -4.11
CA TRP A 242 -14.40 -6.80 -4.96
C TRP A 242 -15.80 -6.61 -5.56
N GLU A 243 -16.58 -5.62 -5.10
CA GLU A 243 -18.02 -5.50 -5.40
C GLU A 243 -18.29 -5.46 -6.91
N ALA A 244 -17.53 -4.64 -7.66
CA ALA A 244 -17.70 -4.51 -9.10
C ALA A 244 -17.42 -5.83 -9.83
N PHE A 245 -16.37 -6.56 -9.43
CA PHE A 245 -16.01 -7.85 -10.00
C PHE A 245 -17.02 -8.94 -9.63
N ALA A 246 -17.49 -8.96 -8.39
CA ALA A 246 -18.54 -9.86 -7.91
C ALA A 246 -19.86 -9.61 -8.66
N GLY A 247 -20.22 -8.35 -8.90
CA GLY A 247 -21.36 -7.98 -9.74
C GLY A 247 -21.22 -8.49 -11.18
N TYR A 248 -20.02 -8.45 -11.76
CA TYR A 248 -19.78 -9.05 -13.08
C TYR A 248 -19.85 -10.59 -13.05
N CYS A 249 -19.30 -11.24 -12.02
CA CYS A 249 -19.43 -12.69 -11.83
C CYS A 249 -20.90 -13.11 -11.77
N LYS A 250 -21.74 -12.34 -11.06
CA LYS A 250 -23.19 -12.56 -10.97
C LYS A 250 -23.86 -12.58 -12.34
N THR A 251 -23.51 -11.67 -13.25
CA THR A 251 -24.13 -11.66 -14.61
C THR A 251 -23.79 -12.91 -15.43
N ARG A 252 -22.82 -13.70 -14.98
CA ARG A 252 -22.38 -14.98 -15.56
C ARG A 252 -22.87 -16.20 -14.76
N GLY A 253 -23.66 -15.98 -13.72
CA GLY A 253 -24.16 -17.00 -12.80
C GLY A 253 -23.12 -17.52 -11.82
N ILE A 254 -21.92 -16.93 -11.77
CA ILE A 254 -20.86 -17.27 -10.81
C ILE A 254 -21.22 -16.62 -9.46
N GLY A 255 -21.24 -17.42 -8.40
CA GLY A 255 -21.44 -16.93 -7.04
C GLY A 255 -20.19 -16.26 -6.49
N ALA A 256 -20.34 -15.42 -5.47
CA ALA A 256 -19.20 -14.78 -4.79
C ALA A 256 -19.49 -14.60 -3.31
N LEU A 257 -18.51 -14.87 -2.46
CA LEU A 257 -18.44 -14.44 -1.08
C LEU A 257 -17.18 -13.57 -0.95
N TYR A 258 -17.35 -12.29 -0.65
CA TYR A 258 -16.24 -11.39 -0.37
C TYR A 258 -16.49 -10.77 1.00
N PHE A 259 -15.50 -10.88 1.88
CA PHE A 259 -15.66 -10.53 3.29
C PHE A 259 -14.48 -9.71 3.77
N ASP A 260 -14.71 -8.95 4.85
CA ASP A 260 -13.63 -8.19 5.47
C ASP A 260 -12.71 -9.18 6.21
N LEU A 261 -11.42 -9.18 5.89
CA LEU A 261 -10.43 -9.92 6.65
C LEU A 261 -10.51 -9.52 8.12
N ARG A 262 -10.09 -10.41 9.03
CA ARG A 262 -10.07 -10.09 10.46
C ARG A 262 -9.37 -8.75 10.74
N GLY A 263 -9.94 -7.98 11.65
CA GLY A 263 -9.51 -6.62 11.99
C GLY A 263 -9.79 -5.54 10.94
N HIS A 264 -10.39 -5.89 9.79
CA HIS A 264 -10.73 -4.93 8.74
C HIS A 264 -12.24 -4.71 8.66
N GLY A 265 -12.64 -3.55 8.13
CA GLY A 265 -14.04 -3.21 7.87
C GLY A 265 -14.96 -3.45 9.07
N LYS A 266 -15.90 -4.38 8.92
CA LYS A 266 -16.88 -4.77 9.96
C LYS A 266 -16.56 -6.12 10.63
N SER A 267 -15.46 -6.76 10.25
CA SER A 267 -15.00 -8.00 10.87
C SER A 267 -14.29 -7.75 12.20
N GLN A 268 -14.46 -8.65 13.15
CA GLN A 268 -13.76 -8.63 14.44
C GLN A 268 -12.28 -9.07 14.29
N GLY A 269 -11.53 -9.08 15.39
CA GLY A 269 -10.15 -9.55 15.45
C GLY A 269 -9.09 -8.45 15.21
N GLY A 270 -7.82 -8.86 15.13
CA GLY A 270 -6.68 -7.96 14.89
C GLY A 270 -6.19 -7.98 13.45
N THR A 271 -5.77 -6.82 12.94
CA THR A 271 -5.26 -6.65 11.55
C THR A 271 -3.90 -7.32 11.31
N GLN A 272 -3.17 -7.67 12.37
CA GLN A 272 -1.83 -8.28 12.32
C GLN A 272 -1.84 -9.80 12.49
N ASP A 273 -3.01 -10.42 12.69
CA ASP A 273 -3.18 -11.86 12.90
C ASP A 273 -3.06 -12.66 11.57
N PHE A 274 -2.08 -12.33 10.73
CA PHE A 274 -1.96 -12.86 9.35
C PHE A 274 -1.92 -14.38 9.29
N SER A 275 -1.26 -15.02 10.25
CA SER A 275 -1.14 -16.48 10.34
C SER A 275 -2.49 -17.19 10.51
N LYS A 276 -3.51 -16.48 11.02
CA LYS A 276 -4.88 -17.02 11.21
C LYS A 276 -5.76 -16.84 9.97
N MET A 277 -5.44 -15.92 9.07
CA MET A 277 -6.33 -15.55 7.96
C MET A 277 -6.55 -16.67 6.94
N SER A 278 -5.61 -17.61 6.78
CA SER A 278 -5.83 -18.80 5.94
C SER A 278 -6.85 -19.76 6.55
N ASP A 279 -6.90 -19.85 7.88
CA ASP A 279 -7.93 -20.62 8.58
C ASP A 279 -9.29 -19.93 8.50
N ASP A 280 -9.33 -18.59 8.57
CA ASP A 280 -10.56 -17.80 8.37
C ASP A 280 -11.20 -18.08 7.00
N LEU A 281 -10.40 -18.15 5.94
CA LEU A 281 -10.89 -18.54 4.62
C LEU A 281 -11.44 -19.97 4.62
N ALA A 282 -10.81 -20.89 5.35
CA ALA A 282 -11.32 -22.26 5.47
C ALA A 282 -12.70 -22.27 6.16
N ARG A 283 -12.90 -21.43 7.18
CA ARG A 283 -14.20 -21.24 7.85
C ARG A 283 -15.23 -20.56 6.95
N ALA A 284 -14.83 -19.60 6.12
CA ALA A 284 -15.69 -19.01 5.09
C ALA A 284 -16.21 -20.07 4.10
N ALA A 285 -15.32 -20.98 3.70
CA ALA A 285 -15.71 -22.09 2.84
C ALA A 285 -16.59 -23.13 3.57
N ASP A 286 -16.39 -23.37 4.87
CA ASP A 286 -17.25 -24.24 5.68
C ASP A 286 -18.65 -23.65 5.82
N PHE A 287 -18.73 -22.33 5.99
CA PHE A 287 -19.98 -21.58 5.97
C PHE A 287 -20.75 -21.78 4.65
N LEU A 288 -20.08 -21.67 3.50
CA LEU A 288 -20.73 -21.92 2.19
C LEU A 288 -21.23 -23.36 2.03
N VAL A 289 -20.48 -24.35 2.51
CA VAL A 289 -20.90 -25.76 2.49
C VAL A 289 -22.10 -26.00 3.40
N THR A 290 -22.04 -25.51 4.63
CA THR A 290 -23.01 -25.85 5.68
C THR A 290 -24.31 -25.05 5.55
N GLN A 291 -24.20 -23.74 5.34
CA GLN A 291 -25.36 -22.83 5.31
C GLN A 291 -25.95 -22.70 3.91
N HIS A 292 -25.12 -22.64 2.87
CA HIS A 292 -25.59 -22.43 1.49
C HIS A 292 -25.58 -23.68 0.62
N LYS A 293 -25.19 -24.84 1.17
CA LYS A 293 -25.18 -26.15 0.50
C LYS A 293 -24.36 -26.17 -0.80
N ILE A 294 -23.31 -25.35 -0.87
CA ILE A 294 -22.40 -25.33 -2.02
C ILE A 294 -21.33 -26.42 -1.80
N PRO A 295 -21.20 -27.43 -2.69
CA PRO A 295 -20.16 -28.44 -2.56
C PRO A 295 -18.77 -27.81 -2.51
N ARG A 296 -17.87 -28.33 -1.68
CA ARG A 296 -16.50 -27.78 -1.53
C ARG A 296 -15.75 -27.71 -2.87
N GLN A 297 -16.00 -28.69 -3.76
CA GLN A 297 -15.47 -28.79 -5.12
C GLN A 297 -16.02 -27.75 -6.10
N ARG A 298 -17.05 -27.01 -5.70
CA ARG A 298 -17.62 -25.86 -6.43
C ARG A 298 -17.21 -24.53 -5.81
N ILE A 299 -16.24 -24.52 -4.89
CA ILE A 299 -15.71 -23.29 -4.29
C ILE A 299 -14.32 -23.02 -4.88
N GLY A 300 -14.17 -21.87 -5.53
CA GLY A 300 -12.88 -21.29 -5.91
C GLY A 300 -12.46 -20.23 -4.90
N VAL A 301 -11.17 -19.93 -4.84
CA VAL A 301 -10.65 -18.86 -3.98
C VAL A 301 -9.90 -17.83 -4.81
N GLY A 302 -9.88 -16.59 -4.36
CA GLY A 302 -9.11 -15.55 -4.98
C GLY A 302 -8.76 -14.46 -4.00
N GLY A 303 -7.77 -13.65 -4.37
CA GLY A 303 -7.39 -12.52 -3.55
C GLY A 303 -6.46 -11.56 -4.26
N ALA A 304 -6.30 -10.40 -3.65
CA ALA A 304 -5.43 -9.33 -4.10
C ALA A 304 -4.33 -9.07 -3.06
N SER A 305 -3.09 -8.89 -3.51
CA SER A 305 -1.95 -8.60 -2.62
C SER A 305 -1.80 -9.65 -1.52
N ILE A 306 -1.81 -9.27 -0.24
CA ILE A 306 -1.81 -10.23 0.88
C ILE A 306 -2.97 -11.23 0.81
N GLY A 307 -4.16 -10.81 0.35
CA GLY A 307 -5.31 -11.67 0.13
C GLY A 307 -5.01 -12.78 -0.89
N ALA A 308 -4.16 -12.51 -1.89
CA ALA A 308 -3.70 -13.53 -2.84
C ALA A 308 -2.83 -14.58 -2.15
N ASN A 309 -1.92 -14.17 -1.27
CA ASN A 309 -1.09 -15.10 -0.51
C ASN A 309 -1.95 -15.96 0.43
N ILE A 310 -2.89 -15.34 1.16
CA ILE A 310 -3.83 -16.05 2.05
C ILE A 310 -4.64 -17.08 1.25
N ALA A 311 -5.21 -16.66 0.11
CA ALA A 311 -5.98 -17.52 -0.78
C ALA A 311 -5.14 -18.68 -1.32
N PHE A 312 -3.88 -18.43 -1.71
CA PHE A 312 -3.02 -19.49 -2.24
C PHE A 312 -2.64 -20.51 -1.16
N ARG A 313 -2.32 -20.06 0.06
CA ARG A 313 -2.03 -20.95 1.19
C ARG A 313 -3.24 -21.81 1.56
N ALA A 314 -4.42 -21.20 1.66
CA ALA A 314 -5.66 -21.93 1.93
C ALA A 314 -6.00 -22.91 0.79
N PHE A 315 -5.80 -22.49 -0.47
CA PHE A 315 -5.94 -23.38 -1.62
C PHE A 315 -5.01 -24.58 -1.51
N ALA A 316 -3.72 -24.37 -1.24
CA ALA A 316 -2.75 -25.45 -1.14
C ALA A 316 -3.09 -26.46 -0.03
N ALA A 317 -3.60 -25.97 1.11
CA ALA A 317 -4.03 -26.79 2.25
C ALA A 317 -5.32 -27.58 1.96
N ASP A 318 -6.29 -27.01 1.25
CA ASP A 318 -7.55 -27.67 0.92
C ASP A 318 -7.61 -28.12 -0.55
N LYS A 319 -7.30 -29.41 -0.75
CA LYS A 319 -7.28 -30.05 -2.07
C LYS A 319 -8.67 -30.19 -2.72
N LYS A 320 -9.76 -29.94 -1.98
CA LYS A 320 -11.13 -30.00 -2.54
C LYS A 320 -11.54 -28.71 -3.23
N LEU A 321 -10.86 -27.58 -3.01
CA LEU A 321 -11.18 -26.32 -3.68
C LEU A 321 -10.90 -26.40 -5.19
N ALA A 322 -11.77 -25.76 -5.98
CA ALA A 322 -11.83 -25.91 -7.43
C ALA A 322 -10.68 -25.23 -8.18
N LEU A 323 -10.37 -23.99 -7.80
CA LEU A 323 -9.37 -23.15 -8.46
C LEU A 323 -8.89 -22.00 -7.55
N ALA A 324 -7.77 -21.37 -7.93
CA ALA A 324 -7.26 -20.16 -7.28
C ALA A 324 -7.01 -19.00 -8.29
N ILE A 325 -7.34 -17.77 -7.89
CA ILE A 325 -7.12 -16.52 -8.66
C ILE A 325 -6.28 -15.56 -7.83
N LEU A 326 -5.03 -15.37 -8.23
CA LEU A 326 -4.04 -14.63 -7.45
C LEU A 326 -3.68 -13.33 -8.16
N LEU A 327 -4.21 -12.21 -7.67
CA LEU A 327 -3.90 -10.88 -8.19
C LEU A 327 -2.78 -10.24 -7.38
N SER A 328 -1.69 -9.88 -8.06
CA SER A 328 -0.49 -9.34 -7.45
C SER A 328 0.04 -10.13 -6.23
N PRO A 329 0.21 -11.47 -6.34
CA PRO A 329 0.77 -12.26 -5.24
C PRO A 329 2.21 -11.85 -4.95
N GLY A 330 2.65 -12.07 -3.72
CA GLY A 330 4.02 -11.82 -3.26
C GLY A 330 4.69 -13.11 -2.81
N LEU A 331 6.02 -13.22 -2.97
CA LEU A 331 6.77 -14.34 -2.39
C LEU A 331 6.60 -14.40 -0.87
N ASN A 332 6.51 -13.24 -0.23
CA ASN A 332 6.17 -13.10 1.19
C ASN A 332 5.49 -11.75 1.41
N TYR A 333 4.31 -11.78 2.02
CA TYR A 333 3.69 -10.59 2.60
C TYR A 333 3.44 -10.86 4.07
N GLN A 334 4.10 -10.09 4.95
CA GLN A 334 3.87 -10.13 6.39
C GLN A 334 3.99 -11.55 7.00
N GLY A 335 4.96 -12.33 6.53
CA GLY A 335 5.19 -13.71 6.99
C GLY A 335 4.36 -14.77 6.25
N LEU A 336 3.39 -14.39 5.43
CA LEU A 336 2.65 -15.31 4.56
C LEU A 336 3.43 -15.59 3.29
N SER A 337 4.30 -16.58 3.34
CA SER A 337 5.08 -17.02 2.18
C SER A 337 4.22 -17.74 1.15
N THR A 338 4.55 -17.56 -0.13
CA THR A 338 4.09 -18.39 -1.25
C THR A 338 5.23 -19.17 -1.90
N GLU A 339 6.46 -18.85 -1.56
CA GLU A 339 7.66 -19.49 -2.08
C GLU A 339 7.73 -20.96 -1.67
N ASP A 340 7.35 -21.29 -0.44
CA ASP A 340 7.26 -22.65 0.09
C ASP A 340 6.23 -23.52 -0.65
N LEU A 341 5.25 -22.89 -1.31
CA LEU A 341 4.20 -23.55 -2.07
C LEU A 341 4.48 -23.60 -3.57
N ALA A 342 5.55 -22.98 -4.05
CA ALA A 342 5.84 -22.83 -5.47
C ALA A 342 5.89 -24.17 -6.21
N GLY A 343 6.40 -25.24 -5.57
CA GLY A 343 6.46 -26.58 -6.17
C GLY A 343 5.10 -27.29 -6.34
N SER A 344 4.05 -26.80 -5.67
CA SER A 344 2.68 -27.31 -5.75
C SER A 344 1.78 -26.49 -6.69
N ILE A 345 2.32 -25.39 -7.24
CA ILE A 345 1.56 -24.57 -8.17
C ILE A 345 1.25 -25.38 -9.44
N ALA A 346 0.05 -25.16 -9.99
CA ALA A 346 -0.45 -25.85 -11.18
C ALA A 346 -0.72 -27.36 -11.04
N GLU A 347 -0.62 -27.95 -9.85
CA GLU A 347 -1.22 -29.27 -9.59
C GLU A 347 -2.74 -29.25 -9.82
N ARG A 348 -3.35 -28.09 -9.58
CA ARG A 348 -4.76 -27.76 -9.82
C ARG A 348 -4.86 -26.39 -10.48
N PRO A 349 -6.03 -26.00 -11.03
CA PRO A 349 -6.21 -24.73 -11.73
C PRO A 349 -5.81 -23.50 -10.89
N VAL A 350 -4.79 -22.76 -11.34
CA VAL A 350 -4.33 -21.50 -10.75
C VAL A 350 -4.20 -20.45 -11.85
N LEU A 351 -4.74 -19.25 -11.60
CA LEU A 351 -4.51 -18.06 -12.39
C LEU A 351 -3.64 -17.08 -11.59
N LEU A 352 -2.53 -16.68 -12.18
CA LEU A 352 -1.66 -15.62 -11.70
C LEU A 352 -1.88 -14.36 -12.54
N ALA A 353 -2.04 -13.21 -11.90
CA ALA A 353 -2.07 -11.93 -12.60
C ALA A 353 -1.20 -10.90 -11.89
N ALA A 354 -0.39 -10.17 -12.66
CA ALA A 354 0.35 -9.02 -12.16
C ALA A 354 0.59 -8.01 -13.29
N SER A 355 0.68 -6.73 -12.92
CA SER A 355 1.03 -5.67 -13.86
C SER A 355 2.54 -5.42 -13.87
N SER A 356 3.11 -5.07 -15.02
CA SER A 356 4.56 -4.89 -15.15
C SER A 356 5.14 -3.74 -14.32
N GLY A 357 4.34 -2.74 -13.96
CA GLY A 357 4.73 -1.66 -13.05
C GLY A 357 4.65 -2.06 -11.56
N ASP A 358 3.89 -3.10 -11.23
CA ASP A 358 3.88 -3.74 -9.91
C ASP A 358 5.04 -4.73 -9.82
N ARG A 359 6.26 -4.19 -9.69
CA ARG A 359 7.50 -4.94 -9.93
C ARG A 359 7.67 -6.15 -9.02
N TYR A 360 7.29 -6.03 -7.75
CA TYR A 360 7.45 -7.12 -6.79
C TYR A 360 6.51 -8.29 -7.12
N ALA A 361 5.23 -8.01 -7.34
CA ALA A 361 4.29 -9.06 -7.70
C ALA A 361 4.56 -9.61 -9.11
N PHE A 362 4.98 -8.77 -10.05
CA PHE A 362 5.37 -9.21 -11.39
C PHE A 362 6.58 -10.15 -11.35
N HIS A 363 7.58 -9.85 -10.52
CA HIS A 363 8.70 -10.75 -10.25
C HIS A 363 8.22 -12.06 -9.61
N THR A 364 7.36 -11.98 -8.59
CA THR A 364 6.77 -13.13 -7.90
C THR A 364 6.05 -14.06 -8.89
N VAL A 365 5.19 -13.51 -9.75
CA VAL A 365 4.50 -14.27 -10.80
C VAL A 365 5.50 -14.97 -11.71
N GLY A 366 6.62 -14.33 -12.05
CA GLY A 366 7.70 -14.96 -12.79
C GLY A 366 8.37 -16.12 -12.05
N VAL A 367 8.61 -15.99 -10.73
CA VAL A 367 9.17 -17.06 -9.89
C VAL A 367 8.21 -18.25 -9.82
N LEU A 368 6.95 -18.00 -9.49
CA LEU A 368 5.93 -19.04 -9.38
C LEU A 368 5.67 -19.74 -10.73
N GLU A 369 5.64 -19.00 -11.84
CA GLU A 369 5.49 -19.59 -13.18
C GLU A 369 6.67 -20.50 -13.56
N ARG A 370 7.90 -20.16 -13.16
CA ARG A 370 9.08 -21.00 -13.41
C ARG A 370 9.10 -22.26 -12.53
N ALA A 371 8.55 -22.17 -11.33
CA ALA A 371 8.46 -23.32 -10.41
C ALA A 371 7.38 -24.34 -10.81
N ALA A 372 6.41 -23.94 -11.64
CA ALA A 372 5.32 -24.80 -12.08
C ALA A 372 5.85 -25.99 -12.91
N LYS A 373 5.61 -27.22 -12.40
CA LYS A 373 5.99 -28.46 -13.10
C LYS A 373 5.21 -28.69 -14.40
N SER A 374 4.02 -28.12 -14.50
CA SER A 374 3.17 -28.19 -15.69
C SER A 374 2.42 -26.87 -15.89
N ARG A 375 2.18 -26.51 -17.15
CA ARG A 375 1.37 -25.34 -17.52
C ARG A 375 -0.08 -25.68 -17.86
N ALA A 376 -0.48 -26.95 -17.83
CA ALA A 376 -1.82 -27.37 -18.21
C ALA A 376 -2.92 -26.69 -17.37
N ASN A 377 -2.63 -26.45 -16.09
CA ASN A 377 -3.54 -25.83 -15.13
C ASN A 377 -3.12 -24.41 -14.71
N LEU A 378 -2.10 -23.83 -15.35
CA LEU A 378 -1.59 -22.50 -15.01
C LEU A 378 -1.95 -21.48 -16.09
N ALA A 379 -2.71 -20.45 -15.70
CA ALA A 379 -2.85 -19.25 -16.50
C ALA A 379 -2.03 -18.11 -15.90
N VAL A 380 -1.29 -17.39 -16.74
CA VAL A 380 -0.53 -16.21 -16.31
C VAL A 380 -0.95 -15.02 -17.15
N ILE A 381 -1.45 -13.97 -16.49
CA ILE A 381 -1.86 -12.72 -17.10
C ILE A 381 -0.90 -11.60 -16.68
N ARG A 382 -0.22 -11.03 -17.67
CA ARG A 382 0.69 -9.90 -17.47
C ARG A 382 0.10 -8.65 -18.11
N GLN A 383 -0.30 -7.68 -17.31
CA GLN A 383 -0.72 -6.38 -17.81
C GLN A 383 0.52 -5.54 -18.11
N LYS A 384 0.64 -5.05 -19.34
CA LYS A 384 1.81 -4.24 -19.75
C LYS A 384 1.61 -2.78 -19.34
N SER A 385 2.69 -2.14 -18.93
CA SER A 385 2.81 -0.69 -18.78
C SER A 385 1.82 -0.03 -17.81
N SER A 386 1.41 -0.75 -16.76
CA SER A 386 0.53 -0.21 -15.71
C SER A 386 1.17 -0.37 -14.32
N PRO A 387 1.05 0.61 -13.41
CA PRO A 387 1.49 0.48 -12.02
C PRO A 387 0.46 -0.21 -11.11
N ALA A 388 -0.66 -0.68 -11.67
CA ALA A 388 -1.77 -1.22 -10.91
C ALA A 388 -1.41 -2.47 -10.09
N HIS A 389 -1.87 -2.49 -8.84
CA HIS A 389 -1.66 -3.57 -7.88
C HIS A 389 -3.00 -4.17 -7.42
N GLY A 390 -3.11 -5.50 -7.36
CA GLY A 390 -4.31 -6.19 -6.91
C GLY A 390 -5.53 -5.91 -7.78
N VAL A 391 -6.67 -5.55 -7.16
CA VAL A 391 -7.91 -5.23 -7.90
C VAL A 391 -7.81 -3.96 -8.74
N GLN A 392 -6.81 -3.09 -8.51
CA GLN A 392 -6.59 -1.90 -9.34
C GLN A 392 -6.27 -2.25 -10.80
N MET A 393 -5.85 -3.49 -11.06
CA MET A 393 -5.64 -3.99 -12.42
C MET A 393 -6.96 -4.08 -13.21
N PHE A 394 -8.10 -4.09 -12.53
CA PHE A 394 -9.45 -4.04 -13.12
C PHE A 394 -9.79 -2.61 -13.60
N GLN A 395 -8.97 -2.10 -14.52
CA GLN A 395 -9.06 -0.76 -15.13
C GLN A 395 -10.37 -0.60 -15.94
N ARG A 396 -11.50 -0.54 -15.25
CA ARG A 396 -12.83 -0.37 -15.84
C ARG A 396 -12.96 1.03 -16.40
N ALA A 397 -13.51 1.14 -17.60
CA ALA A 397 -13.89 2.42 -18.20
C ALA A 397 -15.13 3.03 -17.52
N SER A 398 -16.00 2.18 -16.96
CA SER A 398 -17.16 2.58 -16.16
C SER A 398 -17.53 1.47 -15.16
N PRO A 399 -18.26 1.77 -14.08
CA PRO A 399 -18.62 0.75 -13.08
C PRO A 399 -19.37 -0.45 -13.68
N GLN A 400 -20.15 -0.27 -14.74
CA GLN A 400 -20.97 -1.31 -15.37
C GLN A 400 -20.22 -2.10 -16.47
N ALA A 401 -19.09 -1.60 -16.96
CA ALA A 401 -18.34 -2.23 -18.04
C ALA A 401 -17.13 -3.01 -17.46
N PRO A 402 -17.14 -4.36 -17.50
CA PRO A 402 -16.00 -5.14 -17.04
C PRO A 402 -14.78 -4.87 -17.91
N SER A 403 -13.61 -4.77 -17.27
CA SER A 403 -12.32 -4.61 -17.96
C SER A 403 -11.93 -5.88 -18.73
N GLU A 404 -11.00 -5.74 -19.67
CA GLU A 404 -10.46 -6.89 -20.41
C GLU A 404 -9.81 -7.94 -19.50
N LEU A 405 -9.19 -7.52 -18.40
CA LEU A 405 -8.64 -8.44 -17.41
C LEU A 405 -9.75 -9.26 -16.75
N GLU A 406 -10.83 -8.62 -16.33
CA GLU A 406 -11.96 -9.30 -15.68
C GLU A 406 -12.64 -10.28 -16.63
N LYS A 407 -12.86 -9.88 -17.89
CA LYS A 407 -13.39 -10.78 -18.93
C LYS A 407 -12.51 -12.02 -19.11
N ARG A 408 -11.19 -11.85 -19.13
CA ARG A 408 -10.23 -12.97 -19.25
C ARG A 408 -10.26 -13.88 -18.03
N ILE A 409 -10.33 -13.32 -16.82
CA ILE A 409 -10.43 -14.10 -15.58
C ILE A 409 -11.73 -14.90 -15.56
N VAL A 410 -12.86 -14.27 -15.83
CA VAL A 410 -14.17 -14.94 -15.87
C VAL A 410 -14.23 -16.03 -16.94
N GLY A 411 -13.74 -15.76 -18.15
CA GLY A 411 -13.67 -16.78 -19.20
C GLY A 411 -12.76 -17.96 -18.80
N TRP A 412 -11.67 -17.69 -18.08
CA TRP A 412 -10.82 -18.75 -17.54
C TRP A 412 -11.52 -19.57 -16.44
N ILE A 413 -12.26 -18.92 -15.53
CA ILE A 413 -13.07 -19.60 -14.50
C ILE A 413 -14.08 -20.55 -15.14
N GLU A 414 -14.85 -20.06 -16.12
CA GLU A 414 -15.89 -20.85 -16.81
C GLU A 414 -15.31 -22.10 -17.51
N LYS A 415 -14.05 -22.03 -17.97
CA LYS A 415 -13.37 -23.16 -18.60
C LYS A 415 -12.90 -24.23 -17.59
N HIS A 416 -12.49 -23.84 -16.39
CA HIS A 416 -11.80 -24.73 -15.44
C HIS A 416 -12.65 -25.16 -14.24
N ALA A 417 -13.74 -24.45 -13.91
CA ALA A 417 -14.58 -24.74 -12.75
C ALA A 417 -15.72 -25.75 -13.04
N LYS A 418 -15.42 -26.81 -13.81
CA LYS A 418 -16.43 -27.76 -14.32
C LYS A 418 -17.01 -28.69 -13.27
#